data_AF-A0A8H6N7W9-F1
#
_entry.id   AF-A0A8H6N7W9-F1
#
_cell.length_a   1.000
_cell.length_b   1.000
_cell.length_c   1.000
_cell.angle_alpha   90.00
_cell.angle_beta   90.00
_cell.angle_gamma   90.00
#
_symmetry.space_group_name_H-M   'P 1'
#
loop_
_entity.id
_entity.type
_entity.pdbx_description
1 polymer ?
#
loop_
_entity_poly.entity_id
_entity_poly.type
_entity_poly.pdbx_seq_one_letter_code
_entity_poly.pdbx_strand_id
1 'polypeptide(L)'
;AAAPARTAPAPAPAQQPRSRPQAKASTSKTEDILADSISPDHPTAAFSSRLQQMGVVQPNPTFSPTSIAGSLHDTNIQSPGPLFPSTSRNATLVTLEARRTLQQRADEEFEGLGRADSRGREFLDLHTIVQIHRMRDSGHPPEQIAQRLNLKEGVIERLGRPGITSVA
;
A
#
# COMPACT_ATOMS: atom_id res chain seq x y z
N ALA A 1 -36.96 -47.63 -46.45
CA ALA A 1 -36.35 -48.07 -45.18
C ALA A 1 -36.47 -46.92 -44.18
N ALA A 2 -37.25 -47.11 -43.11
CA ALA A 2 -37.50 -46.13 -42.06
C ALA A 2 -36.52 -46.35 -40.90
N ALA A 3 -35.92 -45.28 -40.37
CA ALA A 3 -35.03 -45.32 -39.21
C ALA A 3 -35.66 -44.55 -38.03
N PRO A 4 -35.61 -45.08 -36.79
CA PRO A 4 -36.39 -44.59 -35.66
C PRO A 4 -35.72 -43.47 -34.84
N ALA A 5 -36.57 -42.69 -34.17
CA ALA A 5 -36.27 -41.58 -33.28
C ALA A 5 -35.42 -41.95 -32.04
N ARG A 6 -34.59 -41.02 -31.56
CA ARG A 6 -33.96 -41.06 -30.24
C ARG A 6 -34.38 -39.85 -29.41
N THR A 7 -35.07 -40.13 -28.31
CA THR A 7 -35.46 -39.21 -27.24
C THR A 7 -34.28 -38.93 -26.30
N ALA A 8 -34.19 -37.70 -25.79
CA ALA A 8 -33.22 -37.27 -24.79
C ALA A 8 -33.69 -37.61 -23.36
N PRO A 9 -32.79 -37.93 -22.40
CA PRO A 9 -33.17 -38.24 -21.02
C PRO A 9 -33.30 -36.98 -20.13
N ALA A 10 -34.20 -37.03 -19.15
CA ALA A 10 -34.48 -35.97 -18.17
C ALA A 10 -33.50 -36.00 -16.96
N PRO A 11 -33.23 -34.86 -16.29
CA PRO A 11 -32.34 -34.81 -15.13
C PRO A 11 -33.04 -35.16 -13.80
N ALA A 12 -32.29 -35.75 -12.87
CA ALA A 12 -32.73 -36.20 -11.54
C ALA A 12 -32.72 -35.09 -10.46
N PRO A 13 -33.50 -35.20 -9.37
CA PRO A 13 -33.65 -34.15 -8.36
C PRO A 13 -32.55 -34.15 -7.26
N ALA A 14 -32.23 -32.96 -6.74
CA ALA A 14 -31.18 -32.70 -5.74
C ALA A 14 -31.61 -33.04 -4.29
N GLN A 15 -30.69 -33.62 -3.49
CA GLN A 15 -30.87 -33.94 -2.06
C GLN A 15 -30.36 -32.81 -1.14
N GLN A 16 -31.05 -32.56 -0.02
CA GLN A 16 -30.73 -31.53 0.98
C GLN A 16 -29.71 -32.00 2.04
N PRO A 17 -28.89 -31.10 2.64
CA PRO A 17 -27.88 -31.45 3.64
C PRO A 17 -28.44 -31.58 5.07
N ARG A 18 -28.01 -32.63 5.79
CA ARG A 18 -28.35 -32.93 7.20
C ARG A 18 -27.46 -32.16 8.17
N SER A 19 -28.02 -31.64 9.27
CA SER A 19 -27.34 -30.91 10.35
C SER A 19 -26.62 -31.84 11.35
N ARG A 20 -25.46 -31.40 11.88
CA ARG A 20 -24.59 -32.11 12.84
C ARG A 20 -24.88 -31.66 14.29
N PRO A 21 -24.84 -32.54 15.32
CA PRO A 21 -25.08 -32.14 16.71
C PRO A 21 -23.85 -31.48 17.38
N GLN A 22 -24.09 -30.46 18.22
CA GLN A 22 -23.07 -29.72 18.98
C GLN A 22 -22.60 -30.50 20.22
N ALA A 23 -21.29 -30.48 20.49
CA ALA A 23 -20.68 -31.02 21.70
C ALA A 23 -20.81 -30.03 22.88
N LYS A 24 -21.21 -30.52 24.06
CA LYS A 24 -21.25 -29.74 25.30
C LYS A 24 -19.93 -29.92 26.07
N ALA A 25 -19.26 -28.82 26.42
CA ALA A 25 -18.09 -28.85 27.30
C ALA A 25 -18.52 -28.97 28.76
N SER A 26 -17.89 -29.87 29.51
CA SER A 26 -18.09 -30.01 30.97
C SER A 26 -17.16 -29.04 31.72
N THR A 27 -17.67 -28.41 32.79
CA THR A 27 -16.98 -27.37 33.58
C THR A 27 -16.30 -27.90 34.85
N SER A 28 -16.21 -29.21 35.03
CA SER A 28 -15.64 -29.82 36.24
C SER A 28 -14.11 -29.87 36.16
N LYS A 29 -13.42 -29.08 36.98
CA LYS A 29 -11.96 -29.06 37.08
C LYS A 29 -11.49 -30.12 38.10
N THR A 30 -10.96 -31.24 37.60
CA THR A 30 -10.42 -32.34 38.42
C THR A 30 -9.07 -31.96 39.04
N GLU A 31 -8.72 -32.57 40.18
CA GLU A 31 -7.54 -32.27 41.00
C GLU A 31 -6.21 -32.43 40.25
N ASP A 32 -6.14 -33.37 39.29
CA ASP A 32 -4.99 -33.53 38.39
C ASP A 32 -4.75 -32.31 37.48
N ILE A 33 -5.82 -31.57 37.13
CA ILE A 33 -5.76 -30.35 36.31
C ILE A 33 -5.24 -29.15 37.14
N LEU A 34 -5.39 -29.18 38.46
CA LEU A 34 -4.84 -28.16 39.36
C LEU A 34 -3.34 -28.33 39.55
N ALA A 35 -2.87 -29.58 39.69
CA ALA A 35 -1.45 -29.91 39.85
C ALA A 35 -0.62 -29.56 38.59
N ASP A 36 -1.14 -29.86 37.40
CA ASP A 36 -0.49 -29.49 36.13
C ASP A 36 -0.55 -28.00 35.81
N SER A 37 -1.40 -27.22 36.51
CA SER A 37 -1.43 -25.77 36.33
C SER A 37 -0.33 -25.03 37.09
N ILE A 38 0.45 -25.70 37.95
CA ILE A 38 1.55 -25.08 38.68
C ILE A 38 2.78 -24.97 37.75
N SER A 39 2.64 -24.12 36.73
CA SER A 39 3.79 -23.58 36.01
C SER A 39 4.54 -22.60 36.93
N PRO A 40 5.87 -22.45 36.79
CA PRO A 40 6.63 -21.37 37.45
C PRO A 40 6.16 -19.96 37.04
N ASP A 41 5.22 -19.88 36.09
CA ASP A 41 4.54 -18.67 35.62
C ASP A 41 3.33 -18.25 36.48
N HIS A 42 3.01 -18.96 37.58
CA HIS A 42 1.94 -18.52 38.48
C HIS A 42 2.42 -17.39 39.41
N PRO A 43 1.90 -16.15 39.25
CA PRO A 43 2.32 -15.02 40.06
C PRO A 43 1.89 -15.26 41.51
N THR A 44 2.87 -15.44 42.40
CA THR A 44 2.62 -15.49 43.85
C THR A 44 2.13 -14.13 44.36
N ALA A 45 1.31 -14.12 45.41
CA ALA A 45 0.80 -12.88 46.00
C ALA A 45 1.92 -11.90 46.40
N ALA A 46 3.07 -12.43 46.83
CA ALA A 46 4.27 -11.65 47.11
C ALA A 46 4.89 -11.01 45.85
N PHE A 47 4.89 -11.72 44.72
CA PHE A 47 5.35 -11.21 43.44
C PHE A 47 4.43 -10.10 42.90
N SER A 48 3.10 -10.29 42.98
CA SER A 48 2.14 -9.26 42.60
C SER A 48 2.26 -8.00 43.46
N SER A 49 2.49 -8.17 44.78
CA SER A 49 2.73 -7.04 45.69
C SER A 49 4.03 -6.29 45.34
N ARG A 50 5.09 -7.02 44.94
CA ARG A 50 6.36 -6.44 44.47
C ARG A 50 6.18 -5.63 43.19
N LEU A 51 5.41 -6.14 42.21
CA LEU A 51 5.11 -5.41 40.98
C LEU A 51 4.30 -4.14 41.24
N GLN A 52 3.31 -4.22 42.13
CA GLN A 52 2.55 -3.03 42.56
C GLN A 52 3.43 -2.00 43.27
N GLN A 53 4.40 -2.43 44.09
CA GLN A 53 5.39 -1.54 44.70
C GLN A 53 6.35 -0.90 43.70
N MET A 54 6.75 -1.63 42.65
CA MET A 54 7.66 -1.12 41.63
C MET A 54 6.98 -0.11 40.69
N GLY A 55 5.64 -0.16 40.57
CA GLY A 55 4.87 0.74 39.72
C GLY A 55 5.12 0.52 38.23
N VAL A 56 4.49 1.36 37.40
CA VAL A 56 4.76 1.35 35.96
C VAL A 56 6.13 1.98 35.69
N VAL A 57 7.04 1.20 35.12
CA VAL A 57 8.36 1.71 34.72
C VAL A 57 8.19 2.65 33.54
N GLN A 58 8.70 3.88 33.66
CA GLN A 58 8.76 4.81 32.54
C GLN A 58 9.72 4.24 31.48
N PRO A 59 9.27 3.90 30.26
CA PRO A 59 10.17 3.38 29.25
C PRO A 59 11.19 4.45 28.87
N ASN A 60 12.46 4.06 28.74
CA ASN A 60 13.52 4.95 28.29
C ASN A 60 13.23 5.38 26.84
N PRO A 61 13.13 6.68 26.51
CA PRO A 61 12.86 7.12 25.15
C PRO A 61 13.99 6.69 24.21
N THR A 62 13.66 5.86 23.22
CA THR A 62 14.62 5.47 22.18
C THR A 62 14.82 6.64 21.21
N PHE A 63 15.94 7.35 21.32
CA PHE A 63 16.34 8.45 20.43
C PHE A 63 16.88 7.96 19.08
N SER A 64 16.13 7.11 18.38
CA SER A 64 16.49 6.68 17.02
C SER A 64 15.38 7.05 16.05
N PRO A 65 15.71 7.61 14.87
CA PRO A 65 14.73 8.15 13.93
C PRO A 65 13.77 7.11 13.33
N THR A 66 14.01 5.81 13.56
CA THR A 66 13.19 4.70 13.06
C THR A 66 12.47 3.91 14.16
N SER A 67 12.57 4.31 15.42
CA SER A 67 11.99 3.55 16.53
C SER A 67 10.52 3.91 16.74
N ILE A 68 9.62 2.91 16.66
CA ILE A 68 8.17 3.04 16.93
C ILE A 68 7.84 2.55 18.35
N ALA A 69 8.79 2.63 19.28
CA ALA A 69 8.56 2.35 20.70
C ALA A 69 7.88 3.56 21.39
N GLY A 70 6.69 3.93 20.91
CA GLY A 70 5.83 4.92 21.53
C GLY A 70 4.83 4.24 22.46
N SER A 71 4.66 4.79 23.66
CA SER A 71 3.66 4.38 24.65
C SER A 71 2.28 4.21 23.99
N LEU A 72 1.75 2.99 24.01
CA LEU A 72 0.39 2.65 23.55
C LEU A 72 -0.72 3.18 24.49
N HIS A 73 -0.41 4.07 25.44
CA HIS A 73 -1.36 4.43 26.49
C HIS A 73 -2.28 5.61 26.18
N ASP A 74 -2.03 6.40 25.12
CA ASP A 74 -2.82 7.61 24.82
C ASP A 74 -3.61 7.58 23.50
N THR A 75 -3.78 6.41 22.88
CA THR A 75 -4.74 6.27 21.77
C THR A 75 -5.88 5.36 22.19
N ASN A 76 -6.93 5.99 22.73
CA ASN A 76 -8.33 5.55 22.67
C ASN A 76 -8.51 4.10 22.21
N ILE A 77 -8.37 3.17 23.16
CA ILE A 77 -8.59 1.73 22.93
C ILE A 77 -10.10 1.53 22.79
N GLN A 78 -10.59 1.66 21.57
CA GLN A 78 -11.86 1.07 21.17
C GLN A 78 -11.72 0.42 19.79
N SER A 79 -10.93 -0.66 19.72
CA SER A 79 -11.04 -1.75 18.75
C SER A 79 -9.93 -2.79 19.02
N PRO A 80 -10.26 -4.02 19.47
CA PRO A 80 -9.29 -5.11 19.53
C PRO A 80 -9.15 -5.71 18.13
N GLY A 81 -8.46 -5.01 17.23
CA GLY A 81 -8.15 -5.46 15.89
C GLY A 81 -6.65 -5.29 15.62
N PRO A 82 -6.04 -6.13 14.76
CA PRO A 82 -4.63 -5.97 14.42
C PRO A 82 -4.36 -4.55 13.91
N LEU A 83 -3.38 -3.87 14.52
CA LEU A 83 -2.87 -2.56 14.09
C LEU A 83 -2.14 -2.73 12.75
N PHE A 84 -2.88 -2.95 11.67
CA PHE A 84 -2.35 -2.73 10.34
C PHE A 84 -2.27 -1.21 10.12
N PRO A 85 -1.11 -0.67 9.71
CA PRO A 85 -1.06 0.73 9.28
C PRO A 85 -2.13 0.91 8.19
N SER A 86 -2.94 1.96 8.30
CA SER A 86 -3.94 2.26 7.27
C SER A 86 -3.24 2.29 5.90
N THR A 87 -3.88 1.77 4.85
CA THR A 87 -3.30 1.75 3.49
C THR A 87 -2.86 3.15 3.03
N SER A 88 -3.54 4.20 3.50
CA SER A 88 -3.19 5.61 3.31
C SER A 88 -1.88 6.07 3.98
N ARG A 89 -1.30 5.28 4.89
CA ARG A 89 -0.04 5.53 5.59
C ARG A 89 1.09 4.59 5.15
N ASN A 90 0.86 3.72 4.17
CA ASN A 90 1.88 2.82 3.66
C ASN A 90 2.65 3.47 2.50
N ALA A 91 3.87 3.93 2.77
CA ALA A 91 4.73 4.60 1.78
C ALA A 91 5.00 3.73 0.52
N THR A 92 5.06 2.40 0.67
CA THR A 92 5.25 1.49 -0.45
C THR A 92 4.03 1.47 -1.36
N LEU A 93 2.82 1.45 -0.80
CA LEU A 93 1.60 1.51 -1.61
C LEU A 93 1.46 2.86 -2.32
N VAL A 94 1.78 3.98 -1.63
CA VAL A 94 1.76 5.32 -2.24
C VAL A 94 2.77 5.44 -3.38
N THR A 95 3.99 4.91 -3.23
CA THR A 95 4.99 4.97 -4.30
C THR A 95 4.61 4.09 -5.50
N LEU A 96 4.02 2.91 -5.26
CA LEU A 96 3.51 2.05 -6.33
C LEU A 96 2.31 2.69 -7.06
N GLU A 97 1.40 3.33 -6.33
CA GLU A 97 0.29 4.08 -6.92
C GLU A 97 0.80 5.26 -7.76
N ALA A 98 1.70 6.08 -7.20
CA ALA A 98 2.34 7.18 -7.91
C ALA A 98 3.01 6.71 -9.21
N ARG A 99 3.79 5.61 -9.15
CA ARG A 99 4.40 5.00 -10.33
C ARG A 99 3.34 4.59 -11.37
N ARG A 100 2.26 3.95 -10.93
CA ARG A 100 1.17 3.54 -11.84
C ARG A 100 0.55 4.74 -12.54
N THR A 101 0.29 5.82 -11.81
CA THR A 101 -0.30 7.04 -12.40
C THR A 101 0.64 7.72 -13.39
N LEU A 102 1.95 7.74 -13.14
CA LEU A 102 2.94 8.29 -14.06
C LEU A 102 3.08 7.44 -15.32
N GLN A 103 3.07 6.12 -15.16
CA GLN A 103 3.09 5.19 -16.29
C GLN A 103 1.88 5.39 -17.21
N GLN A 104 0.67 5.45 -16.63
CA GLN A 104 -0.55 5.67 -17.40
C GLN A 104 -0.50 6.97 -18.22
N ARG A 105 -0.05 8.08 -17.60
CA ARG A 105 0.11 9.36 -18.32
C ARG A 105 1.16 9.27 -19.43
N ALA A 106 2.24 8.54 -19.21
CA ALA A 106 3.28 8.35 -20.22
C ALA A 106 2.76 7.51 -21.40
N ASP A 107 2.01 6.45 -21.13
CA ASP A 107 1.38 5.60 -22.14
C ASP A 107 0.34 6.41 -22.95
N GLU A 108 -0.50 7.21 -22.28
CA GLU A 108 -1.48 8.10 -22.93
C GLU A 108 -0.80 9.14 -23.84
N GLU A 109 0.30 9.76 -23.39
CA GLU A 109 1.08 10.67 -24.24
C GLU A 109 1.67 9.93 -25.44
N PHE A 110 2.23 8.74 -25.21
CA PHE A 110 2.86 7.94 -26.25
C PHE A 110 1.87 7.49 -27.31
N GLU A 111 0.66 7.09 -26.93
CA GLU A 111 -0.44 6.77 -27.85
C GLU A 111 -0.96 8.00 -28.61
N GLY A 112 -0.84 9.19 -28.00
CA GLY A 112 -1.17 10.48 -28.62
C GLY A 112 -0.11 11.00 -29.58
N LEU A 113 1.09 10.41 -29.63
CA LEU A 113 2.17 10.84 -30.51
C LEU A 113 1.73 10.76 -31.98
N GLY A 114 1.87 11.89 -32.69
CA GLY A 114 1.51 11.99 -34.11
C GLY A 114 0.05 12.35 -34.38
N ARG A 115 -0.80 12.49 -33.35
CA ARG A 115 -2.13 13.10 -33.52
C ARG A 115 -2.00 14.63 -33.60
N ALA A 116 -2.66 15.22 -34.60
CA ALA A 116 -2.66 16.66 -34.83
C ALA A 116 -3.25 17.47 -33.65
N ASP A 117 -4.12 16.85 -32.86
CA ASP A 117 -4.82 17.49 -31.73
C ASP A 117 -4.06 17.34 -30.38
N SER A 118 -2.84 16.79 -30.40
CA SER A 118 -2.06 16.60 -29.18
C SER A 118 -1.58 17.94 -28.62
N ARG A 119 -1.78 18.17 -27.31
CA ARG A 119 -1.35 19.39 -26.59
C ARG A 119 0.18 19.47 -26.39
N GLY A 120 0.94 18.77 -27.22
CA GLY A 120 2.37 18.56 -27.08
C GLY A 120 2.73 17.54 -25.99
N ARG A 121 4.03 17.21 -25.96
CA ARG A 121 4.65 16.23 -25.07
C ARG A 121 5.07 16.85 -23.74
N GLU A 122 4.92 16.12 -22.64
CA GLU A 122 5.42 16.50 -21.30
C GLU A 122 6.51 15.57 -20.76
N PHE A 123 6.57 14.31 -21.21
CA PHE A 123 7.65 13.38 -20.88
C PHE A 123 8.84 13.59 -21.81
N LEU A 124 9.95 14.05 -21.24
CA LEU A 124 11.17 14.41 -21.96
C LEU A 124 12.22 13.29 -21.90
N ASP A 125 12.92 13.12 -23.02
CA ASP A 125 14.15 12.33 -23.09
C ASP A 125 15.38 13.22 -22.78
N LEU A 126 16.48 12.61 -22.35
CA LEU A 126 17.76 13.25 -22.10
C LEU A 126 18.24 14.05 -23.31
N HIS A 127 18.14 13.49 -24.52
CA HIS A 127 18.53 14.20 -25.74
C HIS A 127 17.69 15.47 -25.94
N THR A 128 16.39 15.40 -25.68
CA THR A 128 15.50 16.57 -25.75
C THR A 128 15.87 17.62 -24.71
N ILE A 129 16.20 17.22 -23.48
CA ILE A 129 16.64 18.14 -22.42
C ILE A 129 17.92 18.87 -22.83
N VAL A 130 18.91 18.17 -23.38
CA VAL A 130 20.15 18.78 -23.88
C VAL A 130 19.86 19.78 -25.00
N GLN A 131 18.94 19.43 -25.92
CA GLN A 131 18.54 20.31 -27.00
C GLN A 131 17.82 21.58 -26.49
N ILE A 132 16.93 21.45 -25.49
CA ILE A 132 16.27 22.58 -24.82
C ILE A 132 17.32 23.55 -24.27
N HIS A 133 18.35 23.04 -23.59
CA HIS A 133 19.42 23.89 -23.06
C HIS A 133 20.24 24.56 -24.14
N ARG A 134 20.64 23.84 -25.19
CA ARG A 134 21.37 24.44 -26.31
C ARG A 134 20.57 25.58 -26.96
N MET A 135 19.25 25.42 -27.09
CA MET A 135 18.38 26.47 -27.62
C MET A 135 18.23 27.65 -26.67
N ARG A 136 18.16 27.39 -25.36
CA ARG A 136 18.09 28.41 -24.30
C ARG A 136 19.39 29.21 -24.22
N ASP A 137 20.55 28.56 -24.33
CA ASP A 137 21.87 29.20 -24.37
C ASP A 137 22.05 30.06 -25.63
N SER A 138 21.38 29.67 -26.72
CA SER A 138 21.29 30.45 -27.95
C SER A 138 20.32 31.63 -27.85
N GLY A 139 19.66 31.84 -26.71
CA GLY A 139 18.76 32.98 -26.46
C GLY A 139 17.32 32.82 -26.94
N HIS A 140 16.87 31.60 -27.28
CA HIS A 140 15.48 31.40 -27.69
C HIS A 140 14.53 31.51 -26.49
N PRO A 141 13.35 32.16 -26.64
CA PRO A 141 12.36 32.23 -25.58
C PRO A 141 11.72 30.84 -25.34
N PRO A 142 11.27 30.54 -24.10
CA PRO A 142 10.76 29.22 -23.74
C PRO A 142 9.57 28.80 -24.60
N GLU A 143 8.67 29.71 -24.96
CA GLU A 143 7.51 29.42 -25.82
C GLU A 143 7.92 28.91 -27.20
N GLN A 144 8.93 29.55 -27.82
CA GLN A 144 9.41 29.17 -29.14
C GLN A 144 10.14 27.81 -29.12
N ILE A 145 10.84 27.51 -28.03
CA ILE A 145 11.48 26.20 -27.82
C ILE A 145 10.39 25.12 -27.66
N ALA A 146 9.33 25.39 -26.89
CA ALA A 146 8.22 24.46 -26.70
C ALA A 146 7.53 24.13 -28.02
N GLN A 147 7.21 25.15 -28.82
CA GLN A 147 6.61 24.95 -30.15
C GLN A 147 7.51 24.14 -31.09
N ARG A 148 8.81 24.46 -31.14
CA ARG A 148 9.77 23.74 -32.01
C ARG A 148 9.92 22.27 -31.66
N LEU A 149 9.84 21.93 -30.37
CA LEU A 149 10.01 20.57 -29.86
C LEU A 149 8.68 19.85 -29.65
N ASN A 150 7.55 20.45 -30.07
CA ASN A 150 6.19 19.95 -29.82
C ASN A 150 5.96 19.59 -28.36
N LEU A 151 6.42 20.44 -27.44
CA LEU A 151 6.26 20.29 -26.01
C LEU A 151 5.03 21.05 -25.55
N LYS A 152 4.40 20.51 -24.50
CA LYS A 152 3.32 21.20 -23.80
C LYS A 152 3.82 22.49 -23.16
N GLU A 153 2.98 23.50 -23.15
CA GLU A 153 3.27 24.79 -22.50
C GLU A 153 3.60 24.59 -21.01
N GLY A 154 4.58 25.35 -20.52
CA GLY A 154 5.05 25.26 -19.12
C GLY A 154 6.00 24.10 -18.82
N VAL A 155 6.20 23.12 -19.70
CA VAL A 155 7.17 22.02 -19.48
C VAL A 155 8.60 22.56 -19.33
N ILE A 156 8.94 23.57 -20.13
CA ILE A 156 10.26 24.20 -20.13
C ILE A 156 10.48 25.05 -18.87
N GLU A 157 9.41 25.60 -18.29
CA GLU A 157 9.45 26.32 -17.02
C GLU A 157 9.62 25.36 -15.84
N ARG A 158 9.01 24.17 -15.91
CA ARG A 158 9.19 23.08 -14.94
C ARG A 158 10.61 22.54 -14.90
N LEU A 159 11.37 22.64 -16.00
CA LEU A 159 12.81 22.32 -16.03
C LEU A 159 13.65 23.31 -15.22
N GLY A 160 13.06 24.42 -14.78
CA GLY A 160 13.64 25.42 -13.90
C GLY A 160 14.52 26.45 -14.59
N ARG A 161 15.20 27.25 -13.77
CA ARG A 161 16.05 28.36 -14.23
C ARG A 161 17.16 27.87 -15.18
N PRO A 162 17.63 28.72 -16.12
CA PRO A 162 18.83 28.40 -16.89
C PRO A 162 19.99 28.01 -15.96
N GLY A 163 20.69 26.92 -16.28
CA GLY A 163 21.88 26.47 -15.56
C GLY A 163 21.68 25.46 -14.42
N ILE A 164 20.45 25.13 -13.99
CA ILE A 164 20.26 24.16 -12.89
C ILE A 164 20.33 22.68 -13.32
N THR A 165 20.11 22.40 -14.60
CA THR A 165 20.07 21.04 -15.16
C THR A 165 21.09 20.85 -16.30
N SER A 166 22.06 21.76 -16.44
CA SER A 166 23.14 21.55 -17.41
C SER A 166 24.03 20.42 -16.90
N VAL A 167 24.23 19.41 -17.75
CA VAL A 167 25.31 18.45 -17.54
C VAL A 167 26.61 19.25 -17.62
N ALA A 168 27.38 19.26 -16.53
CA ALA A 168 28.69 19.88 -16.46
C ALA A 168 29.69 19.18 -17.39
#